data_AF-A0A966IL84-F1
#
_entry.id   AF-A0A966IL84-F1
#
_cell.length_a   1.000
_cell.length_b   1.000
_cell.length_c   1.000
_cell.angle_alpha   90.00
_cell.angle_beta   90.00
_cell.angle_gamma   90.00
#
_symmetry.space_group_name_H-M   'P 1'
#
loop_
_entity.id
_entity.type
_entity.pdbx_description
1 polymer ?
#
loop_
_entity_poly.entity_id
_entity_poly.type
_entity_poly.pdbx_seq_one_letter_code
_entity_poly.pdbx_strand_id
1 'polypeptide(L)'
;MRDDVEIPIGGRIEPTAFSDALSERYLAYALSTITSRSLPDVRDGLKPVHRRLLFAMRQLKLDPGQGFKKSARVVGDVMGKFHPHGDAAIYDAMVRLAQEFAMRYCLVEGQGNFGNIDGDNAAAMRYTEARMTEVARLLLDGIDEDAVDFRPTYDGEAEEPCLLPAGIPNLLANGAQGIAVGMATSIPPHNIIELADASLHLIKHPNASIETLMNYVKGPDFPTGGLLIEPKASIKEAYSTGRGGFRVRAKWEVETEKGGAWQIVVTEIPYQVQKSRLIERLAEMLQAKRLPVLADIRDESAEDIRIVLEPKSRRLEAEVVMESLFKLSDLEVRVPLNLNVLDANGRPIVMDLRMALNAWLAHRRVVLQRRSHHRLAKIASRLEVLDGYLIVFLNIDEVIAIIREADHPRDELMRRFGLTENQANAVLDMRLRSLRRLEEMALRSERDKLAAEQAELNELLGDEEKQWSFISIEIKDMKATFIKQDKRKTILADAPKIDFDPTEILVEREPITVICSANGWIRAMRGHQDLDSDFKYKEGDSAGHVLHAETTDKILLFADNGRFYTLSGDKLPRGRGF
;
A
#
# COMPACT_ATOMS: atom_id res chain seq x y z
N MET A 1 -2.71 -47.65 17.86
CA MET A 1 -4.03 -47.67 18.53
C MET A 1 -5.04 -47.97 17.44
N ARG A 2 -5.85 -49.02 17.61
CA ARG A 2 -7.03 -49.25 16.78
C ARG A 2 -8.12 -48.40 17.43
N ASP A 3 -8.47 -47.29 16.79
CA ASP A 3 -9.57 -46.46 17.24
C ASP A 3 -10.85 -47.09 16.68
N ASP A 4 -11.49 -47.93 17.50
CA ASP A 4 -12.83 -48.43 17.25
C ASP A 4 -13.81 -47.26 17.45
N VAL A 5 -14.04 -46.51 16.38
CA VAL A 5 -15.08 -45.48 16.32
C VAL A 5 -16.42 -46.20 16.18
N GLU A 6 -17.28 -46.15 17.20
CA GLU A 6 -18.67 -46.60 17.08
C GLU A 6 -19.45 -45.64 16.19
N ILE A 7 -19.97 -46.15 15.07
CA ILE A 7 -20.65 -45.34 14.05
C ILE A 7 -22.17 -45.53 14.21
N PRO A 8 -22.97 -44.45 14.20
CA PRO A 8 -24.42 -44.55 14.29
C PRO A 8 -25.02 -45.42 13.19
N ILE A 9 -25.93 -46.32 13.56
CA ILE A 9 -26.64 -47.21 12.63
C ILE A 9 -27.42 -46.37 11.62
N GLY A 10 -26.99 -46.39 10.36
CA GLY A 10 -27.61 -45.65 9.24
C GLY A 10 -26.72 -44.61 8.55
N GLY A 11 -25.52 -44.31 9.07
CA GLY A 11 -24.56 -43.44 8.39
C GLY A 11 -23.83 -44.12 7.23
N ARG A 12 -23.77 -43.49 6.05
CA ARG A 12 -22.93 -43.95 4.94
C ARG A 12 -21.46 -43.66 5.28
N ILE A 13 -20.66 -44.71 5.41
CA ILE A 13 -19.22 -44.61 5.67
C ILE A 13 -18.50 -44.80 4.34
N GLU A 14 -17.77 -43.77 3.91
CA GLU A 14 -16.91 -43.87 2.73
C GLU A 14 -15.45 -44.03 3.18
N PRO A 15 -14.80 -45.18 2.93
CA PRO A 15 -13.40 -45.35 3.25
C PRO A 15 -12.56 -44.41 2.35
N THR A 16 -11.91 -43.43 2.96
CA THR A 16 -11.00 -42.50 2.27
C THR A 16 -9.56 -42.80 2.65
N ALA A 17 -8.67 -42.92 1.66
CA ALA A 17 -7.25 -43.07 1.94
C ALA A 17 -6.72 -41.80 2.62
N PHE A 18 -5.95 -41.97 3.70
CA PHE A 18 -5.45 -40.84 4.48
C PHE A 18 -4.63 -39.85 3.64
N SER A 19 -3.80 -40.37 2.72
CA SER A 19 -3.00 -39.53 1.80
C SER A 19 -3.89 -38.65 0.93
N ASP A 20 -4.95 -39.21 0.35
CA ASP A 20 -5.85 -38.48 -0.54
C ASP A 20 -6.63 -37.42 0.24
N ALA A 21 -7.16 -37.78 1.41
CA ALA A 21 -7.86 -36.85 2.29
C ALA A 21 -6.95 -35.70 2.77
N LEU A 22 -5.69 -35.99 3.09
CA LEU A 22 -4.73 -34.97 3.50
C LEU A 22 -4.40 -34.03 2.34
N SER A 23 -4.07 -34.57 1.16
CA SER A 23 -3.74 -33.79 -0.03
C SER A 23 -4.90 -32.91 -0.48
N GLU A 24 -6.13 -33.44 -0.53
CA GLU A 24 -7.32 -32.70 -0.93
C GLU A 24 -7.63 -31.56 0.05
N ARG A 25 -7.69 -31.86 1.36
CA ARG A 25 -8.03 -30.86 2.38
C ARG A 25 -6.95 -29.78 2.51
N TYR A 26 -5.67 -30.16 2.43
CA TYR A 26 -4.57 -29.20 2.45
C TYR A 26 -4.60 -28.31 1.20
N LEU A 27 -4.84 -28.88 0.02
CA LEU A 27 -4.95 -28.11 -1.22
C LEU A 27 -6.13 -27.14 -1.18
N ALA A 28 -7.30 -27.57 -0.71
CA ALA A 28 -8.48 -26.72 -0.55
C ALA A 28 -8.21 -25.54 0.40
N TYR A 29 -7.58 -25.81 1.55
CA TYR A 29 -7.16 -24.77 2.49
C TYR A 29 -6.13 -23.80 1.89
N ALA A 30 -5.12 -24.33 1.18
CA ALA A 30 -4.09 -23.55 0.54
C ALA A 30 -4.67 -22.62 -0.54
N LEU A 31 -5.49 -23.16 -1.44
CA LEU A 31 -6.16 -22.40 -2.50
C LEU A 31 -7.06 -21.31 -1.91
N SER A 32 -7.90 -21.64 -0.93
CA SER A 32 -8.76 -20.66 -0.26
C SER A 32 -7.95 -19.54 0.40
N THR A 33 -6.82 -19.88 1.03
CA THR A 33 -5.95 -18.87 1.69
C THR A 33 -5.28 -17.97 0.66
N ILE A 34 -4.85 -18.52 -0.48
CA ILE A 34 -4.20 -17.76 -1.56
C ILE A 34 -5.21 -16.81 -2.22
N THR A 35 -6.33 -17.33 -2.70
CA THR A 35 -7.27 -16.58 -3.57
C THR A 35 -8.25 -15.70 -2.80
N SER A 36 -8.60 -16.09 -1.57
CA SER A 36 -9.73 -15.49 -0.85
C SER A 36 -9.34 -14.89 0.50
N ARG A 37 -8.04 -14.73 0.78
CA ARG A 37 -7.56 -14.14 2.04
C ARG A 37 -6.30 -13.31 1.88
N SER A 38 -5.21 -13.90 1.39
CA SER A 38 -3.87 -13.34 1.61
C SER A 38 -3.34 -12.47 0.47
N LEU A 39 -3.66 -12.77 -0.78
CA LEU A 39 -3.23 -11.95 -1.92
C LEU A 39 -4.31 -10.95 -2.35
N PRO A 40 -3.93 -9.71 -2.72
CA PRO A 40 -4.84 -8.77 -3.35
C PRO A 40 -5.07 -9.13 -4.83
N ASP A 41 -6.20 -8.70 -5.38
CA ASP A 41 -6.43 -8.70 -6.82
C ASP A 41 -5.72 -7.51 -7.47
N VAL A 42 -5.09 -7.71 -8.63
CA VAL A 42 -4.36 -6.64 -9.32
C VAL A 42 -5.26 -5.47 -9.74
N ARG A 43 -6.54 -5.73 -9.98
CA ARG A 43 -7.49 -4.77 -10.57
C ARG A 43 -7.95 -3.69 -9.60
N ASP A 44 -8.16 -4.04 -8.33
CA ASP A 44 -8.57 -3.08 -7.29
C ASP A 44 -7.59 -2.97 -6.11
N GLY A 45 -6.62 -3.87 -6.02
CA GLY A 45 -5.62 -3.88 -4.95
C GLY A 45 -6.14 -4.30 -3.59
N LEU A 46 -7.34 -4.87 -3.49
CA LEU A 46 -8.00 -5.19 -2.23
C LEU A 46 -8.04 -6.69 -1.95
N LYS A 47 -7.90 -7.02 -0.67
CA LYS A 47 -8.27 -8.33 -0.12
C LYS A 47 -9.77 -8.38 0.13
N PRO A 48 -10.39 -9.57 0.20
CA PRO A 48 -11.84 -9.70 0.40
C PRO A 48 -12.38 -8.96 1.63
N VAL A 49 -11.67 -8.97 2.76
CA VAL A 49 -12.11 -8.25 3.98
C VAL A 49 -12.21 -6.73 3.75
N HIS A 50 -11.25 -6.14 3.02
CA HIS A 50 -11.28 -4.71 2.71
C HIS A 50 -12.45 -4.38 1.76
N ARG A 51 -12.66 -5.20 0.74
CA ARG A 51 -13.75 -5.02 -0.24
C ARG A 51 -15.13 -5.06 0.43
N ARG A 52 -15.36 -6.07 1.27
CA ARG A 52 -16.59 -6.25 2.05
C ARG A 52 -16.83 -5.10 3.01
N LEU A 53 -15.77 -4.63 3.69
CA LEU A 53 -15.85 -3.49 4.60
C LEU A 53 -16.30 -2.22 3.87
N LEU A 54 -15.64 -1.85 2.77
CA LEU A 54 -16.02 -0.67 1.99
C LEU A 54 -17.42 -0.79 1.38
N PHE A 55 -17.80 -1.98 0.90
CA PHE A 55 -19.13 -2.21 0.37
C PHE A 55 -20.22 -2.09 1.44
N ALA A 56 -20.01 -2.66 2.64
CA ALA A 56 -20.94 -2.51 3.76
C ALA A 56 -21.04 -1.04 4.21
N MET A 57 -19.92 -0.31 4.25
CA MET A 57 -19.93 1.13 4.57
C MET A 57 -20.75 1.93 3.55
N ARG A 58 -20.65 1.60 2.25
CA ARG A 58 -21.51 2.17 1.20
C ARG A 58 -22.99 1.88 1.44
N GLN A 59 -23.35 0.62 1.72
CA GLN A 59 -24.75 0.25 2.02
C GLN A 59 -25.30 0.99 3.25
N LEU A 60 -24.43 1.28 4.22
CA LEU A 60 -24.76 2.10 5.39
C LEU A 60 -24.79 3.61 5.10
N LYS A 61 -24.58 4.05 3.86
CA LYS A 61 -24.54 5.46 3.43
C LYS A 61 -23.50 6.28 4.21
N LEU A 62 -22.31 5.70 4.39
CA LEU A 62 -21.17 6.33 5.08
C LEU A 62 -20.27 7.09 4.09
N ASP A 63 -20.86 7.81 3.15
CA ASP A 63 -20.13 8.60 2.16
C ASP A 63 -19.36 9.77 2.80
N PRO A 64 -18.31 10.27 2.12
CA PRO A 64 -17.60 11.47 2.57
C PRO A 64 -18.56 12.63 2.84
N GLY A 65 -18.36 13.34 3.95
CA GLY A 65 -19.24 14.44 4.37
C GLY A 65 -20.53 14.04 5.09
N GLN A 66 -20.89 12.75 5.11
CA GLN A 66 -21.97 12.24 5.97
C GLN A 66 -21.50 12.09 7.43
N GLY A 67 -22.45 11.96 8.35
CA GLY A 67 -22.16 11.73 9.76
C GLY A 67 -21.46 10.39 10.01
N PHE A 68 -20.55 10.35 10.98
CA PHE A 68 -19.89 9.13 11.41
C PHE A 68 -20.89 8.14 12.03
N LYS A 69 -20.58 6.84 11.95
CA LYS A 69 -21.29 5.80 12.70
C LYS A 69 -20.32 5.00 13.55
N LYS A 70 -20.81 4.49 14.68
CA LYS A 70 -20.06 3.60 15.58
C LYS A 70 -19.42 2.46 14.79
N SER A 71 -18.13 2.24 15.01
CA SER A 71 -17.38 1.16 14.37
C SER A 71 -18.00 -0.21 14.62
N ALA A 72 -18.55 -0.45 15.81
CA ALA A 72 -19.27 -1.69 16.14
C ALA A 72 -20.44 -1.99 15.19
N ARG A 73 -21.16 -0.96 14.71
CA ARG A 73 -22.24 -1.13 13.74
C ARG A 73 -21.71 -1.56 12.37
N VAL A 74 -20.64 -0.92 11.90
CA VAL A 74 -19.99 -1.27 10.63
C VAL A 74 -19.48 -2.70 10.67
N VAL A 75 -18.75 -3.07 11.73
CA VAL A 75 -18.21 -4.41 11.93
C VAL A 75 -19.33 -5.46 12.00
N GLY A 76 -20.42 -5.17 12.74
CA GLY A 76 -21.57 -6.06 12.83
C GLY A 76 -22.25 -6.33 11.49
N ASP A 77 -22.46 -5.30 10.67
CA ASP A 77 -23.05 -5.45 9.32
C ASP A 77 -22.13 -6.26 8.40
N VAL A 78 -20.81 -6.01 8.44
CA VAL A 78 -19.84 -6.78 7.65
C VAL A 78 -19.83 -8.24 8.05
N MET A 79 -19.77 -8.51 9.35
CA MET A 79 -19.74 -9.87 9.90
C MET A 79 -21.02 -10.63 9.57
N GLY A 80 -22.18 -10.00 9.79
CA GLY A 80 -23.48 -10.61 9.56
C GLY A 80 -23.73 -10.95 8.09
N LYS A 81 -23.46 -10.02 7.18
CA LYS A 81 -23.84 -10.16 5.76
C LYS A 81 -22.76 -10.74 4.86
N PHE A 82 -21.49 -10.45 5.11
CA PHE A 82 -20.44 -10.63 4.10
C PHE A 82 -19.24 -11.46 4.57
N HIS A 83 -18.82 -11.33 5.83
CA HIS A 83 -17.55 -11.86 6.31
C HIS A 83 -17.73 -12.77 7.54
N PRO A 84 -17.87 -14.09 7.36
CA PRO A 84 -18.15 -15.04 8.43
C PRO A 84 -16.89 -15.39 9.25
N HIS A 85 -16.17 -14.35 9.71
CA HIS A 85 -14.98 -14.44 10.54
C HIS A 85 -15.08 -13.46 11.70
N GLY A 86 -14.21 -13.62 12.71
CA GLY A 86 -14.28 -12.86 13.95
C GLY A 86 -14.29 -11.34 13.74
N ASP A 87 -15.09 -10.67 14.57
CA ASP A 87 -15.24 -9.21 14.63
C ASP A 87 -13.90 -8.49 14.80
N ALA A 88 -12.99 -9.02 15.62
CA ALA A 88 -11.65 -8.47 15.83
C ALA A 88 -10.87 -8.29 14.52
N ALA A 89 -10.86 -9.30 13.63
CA ALA A 89 -10.13 -9.22 12.36
C ALA A 89 -10.70 -8.16 11.41
N ILE A 90 -12.03 -7.98 11.43
CA ILE A 90 -12.72 -6.95 10.63
C ILE A 90 -12.40 -5.56 11.20
N TYR A 91 -12.44 -5.42 12.53
CA TYR A 91 -12.14 -4.16 13.21
C TYR A 91 -10.68 -3.75 13.01
N ASP A 92 -9.72 -4.66 13.18
CA ASP A 92 -8.30 -4.41 12.96
C ASP A 92 -8.01 -4.00 11.50
N ALA A 93 -8.70 -4.63 10.54
CA ALA A 93 -8.64 -4.23 9.14
C ALA A 93 -9.15 -2.80 8.94
N MET A 94 -10.31 -2.45 9.53
CA MET A 94 -10.85 -1.09 9.47
C MET A 94 -9.93 -0.07 10.12
N VAL A 95 -9.35 -0.41 11.28
CA VAL A 95 -8.40 0.45 11.99
C VAL A 95 -7.20 0.76 11.11
N ARG A 96 -6.59 -0.27 10.49
CA ARG A 96 -5.45 -0.09 9.59
C ARG A 96 -5.80 0.77 8.37
N LEU A 97 -7.02 0.69 7.85
CA LEU A 97 -7.48 1.52 6.71
C LEU A 97 -7.68 3.01 7.08
N ALA A 98 -7.70 3.34 8.38
CA ALA A 98 -7.83 4.69 8.89
C ALA A 98 -6.50 5.30 9.41
N GLN A 99 -5.45 4.50 9.54
CA GLN A 99 -4.17 4.95 10.10
C GLN A 99 -3.28 5.60 9.03
N GLU A 100 -3.05 6.91 9.17
CA GLU A 100 -2.26 7.72 8.23
C GLU A 100 -0.78 7.34 8.17
N PHE A 101 -0.24 6.73 9.23
CA PHE A 101 1.13 6.21 9.26
C PHE A 101 1.26 4.82 8.60
N ALA A 102 0.15 4.10 8.42
CA ALA A 102 0.13 2.75 7.83
C ALA A 102 -0.27 2.76 6.34
N MET A 103 -1.21 3.64 5.98
CA MET A 103 -1.80 3.76 4.63
C MET A 103 -1.44 5.11 4.02
N ARG A 104 -0.96 5.12 2.77
CA ARG A 104 -0.61 6.36 2.07
C ARG A 104 -1.83 7.21 1.71
N TYR A 105 -2.94 6.54 1.39
CA TYR A 105 -4.25 7.10 1.09
C TYR A 105 -5.31 6.33 1.88
N CYS A 106 -5.67 6.83 3.07
CA CYS A 106 -6.65 6.18 3.95
C CYS A 106 -7.97 5.96 3.22
N LEU A 107 -8.58 4.79 3.41
CA LEU A 107 -9.88 4.41 2.83
C LEU A 107 -11.02 4.67 3.83
N VAL A 108 -10.68 4.75 5.11
CA VAL A 108 -11.61 5.01 6.21
C VAL A 108 -11.16 6.28 6.92
N GLU A 109 -12.11 7.15 7.21
CA GLU A 109 -11.92 8.28 8.12
C GLU A 109 -12.43 7.86 9.49
N GLY A 110 -11.53 7.82 10.46
CA GLY A 110 -11.83 7.43 11.84
C GLY A 110 -12.01 8.63 12.75
N GLN A 111 -12.98 8.56 13.66
CA GLN A 111 -13.14 9.49 14.77
C GLN A 111 -12.97 8.76 16.10
N GLY A 112 -12.06 9.26 16.95
CA GLY A 112 -11.64 8.62 18.19
C GLY A 112 -10.20 8.08 18.09
N ASN A 113 -9.80 7.25 19.06
CA ASN A 113 -8.45 6.66 19.07
C ASN A 113 -8.37 5.44 18.15
N PHE A 114 -7.72 5.60 16.99
CA PHE A 114 -7.44 4.55 16.00
C PHE A 114 -6.00 4.00 16.11
N GLY A 115 -5.35 4.18 17.26
CA GLY A 115 -3.94 3.86 17.47
C GLY A 115 -3.02 4.96 16.97
N ASN A 116 -1.74 4.85 17.29
CA ASN A 116 -0.71 5.84 16.96
C ASN A 116 0.58 5.17 16.47
N ILE A 117 1.55 6.00 16.09
CA ILE A 117 2.86 5.54 15.58
C ILE A 117 3.76 4.93 16.67
N ASP A 118 3.44 5.16 17.94
CA ASP A 118 4.12 4.57 19.10
C ASP A 118 3.88 3.07 19.21
N GLY A 119 2.77 2.59 18.63
CA GLY A 119 2.34 1.20 18.70
C GLY A 119 1.17 0.98 19.66
N ASP A 120 0.55 2.06 20.16
CA ASP A 120 -0.67 1.93 20.95
C ASP A 120 -1.81 1.40 20.08
N ASN A 121 -2.53 0.44 20.63
CA ASN A 121 -3.69 -0.15 19.96
C ASN A 121 -4.84 0.85 19.88
N ALA A 122 -5.70 0.68 18.87
CA ALA A 122 -6.96 1.42 18.79
C ALA A 122 -7.85 1.15 20.02
N ALA A 123 -8.66 2.14 20.37
CA ALA A 123 -9.71 1.94 21.37
C ALA A 123 -10.70 0.87 20.89
N ALA A 124 -11.47 0.28 21.80
CA ALA A 124 -12.50 -0.68 21.43
C ALA A 124 -13.55 -0.07 20.48
N MET A 125 -14.07 -0.86 19.54
CA MET A 125 -15.01 -0.44 18.48
C MET A 125 -16.32 0.23 18.95
N ARG A 126 -16.61 0.18 20.26
CA ARG A 126 -17.73 0.89 20.89
C ARG A 126 -17.47 2.40 21.09
N TYR A 127 -16.20 2.80 21.13
CA TYR A 127 -15.78 4.19 21.35
C TYR A 127 -15.42 4.92 20.06
N THR A 128 -14.99 4.18 19.03
CA THR A 128 -14.62 4.74 17.73
C THR A 128 -15.80 4.84 16.78
N GLU A 129 -15.69 5.77 15.84
CA GLU A 129 -16.65 5.94 14.75
C GLU A 129 -15.91 6.02 13.43
N ALA A 130 -16.57 5.66 12.33
CA ALA A 130 -15.95 5.59 11.01
C ALA A 130 -16.91 6.05 9.91
N ARG A 131 -16.32 6.62 8.84
CA ARG A 131 -16.96 6.82 7.52
C ARG A 131 -15.94 6.61 6.41
N MET A 132 -16.38 6.59 5.15
CA MET A 132 -15.47 6.44 4.01
C MET A 132 -14.77 7.76 3.68
N THR A 133 -13.53 7.67 3.20
CA THR A 133 -12.82 8.81 2.62
C THR A 133 -13.20 9.03 1.16
N GLU A 134 -12.81 10.18 0.60
CA GLU A 134 -12.97 10.44 -0.84
C GLU A 134 -12.24 9.41 -1.71
N VAL A 135 -11.12 8.87 -1.21
CA VAL A 135 -10.35 7.80 -1.87
C VAL A 135 -11.19 6.52 -1.98
N ALA A 136 -11.89 6.14 -0.92
CA ALA A 136 -12.79 4.99 -0.94
C ALA A 136 -14.02 5.23 -1.83
N ARG A 137 -14.55 6.46 -1.87
CA ARG A 137 -15.64 6.82 -2.80
C ARG A 137 -15.24 6.59 -4.25
N LEU A 138 -14.04 7.01 -4.65
CA LEU A 138 -13.51 6.79 -6.01
C LEU A 138 -13.34 5.30 -6.35
N LEU A 139 -13.02 4.45 -5.37
CA LEU A 139 -12.96 3.00 -5.59
C LEU A 139 -14.33 2.38 -5.88
N LEU A 140 -15.40 2.94 -5.29
CA LEU A 140 -16.78 2.44 -5.38
C LEU A 140 -17.61 3.14 -6.47
N ASP A 141 -17.06 4.14 -7.15
CA ASP A 141 -17.81 4.95 -8.11
C ASP A 141 -18.38 4.10 -9.26
N GLY A 142 -19.68 4.22 -9.51
CA GLY A 142 -20.39 3.43 -10.52
C GLY A 142 -20.71 1.97 -10.15
N ILE A 143 -20.53 1.53 -8.89
CA ILE A 143 -20.81 0.12 -8.53
C ILE A 143 -22.28 -0.31 -8.73
N ASP A 144 -23.23 0.61 -8.64
CA ASP A 144 -24.67 0.36 -8.88
C ASP A 144 -25.03 0.40 -10.38
N GLU A 145 -24.03 0.52 -11.25
CA GLU A 145 -24.18 0.65 -12.70
C GLU A 145 -23.67 -0.59 -13.46
N ASP A 146 -23.80 -1.77 -12.84
CA ASP A 146 -23.29 -3.05 -13.36
C ASP A 146 -21.80 -2.99 -13.71
N ALA A 147 -21.02 -2.20 -12.96
CA ALA A 147 -19.59 -2.01 -13.24
C ALA A 147 -18.74 -3.28 -13.00
N VAL A 148 -19.22 -4.20 -12.16
CA VAL A 148 -18.49 -5.39 -11.69
C VAL A 148 -19.47 -6.52 -11.42
N ASP A 149 -19.00 -7.76 -11.47
CA ASP A 149 -19.82 -8.92 -11.12
C ASP A 149 -20.09 -8.98 -9.62
N PHE A 150 -21.33 -9.36 -9.31
CA PHE A 150 -21.77 -9.70 -7.96
C PHE A 150 -21.86 -11.22 -7.83
N ARG A 151 -21.67 -11.70 -6.60
CA ARG A 151 -21.87 -13.10 -6.24
C ARG A 151 -22.73 -13.18 -4.99
N PRO A 152 -23.46 -14.29 -4.78
CA PRO A 152 -24.16 -14.53 -3.53
C PRO A 152 -23.21 -14.50 -2.33
N THR A 153 -23.71 -14.02 -1.20
CA THR A 153 -23.03 -14.10 0.10
C THR A 153 -22.93 -15.55 0.58
N TYR A 154 -22.16 -15.77 1.65
CA TYR A 154 -21.90 -17.11 2.17
C TYR A 154 -23.16 -17.85 2.66
N ASP A 155 -24.21 -17.10 3.01
CA ASP A 155 -25.54 -17.56 3.43
C ASP A 155 -26.59 -17.51 2.29
N GLY A 156 -26.26 -16.91 1.14
CA GLY A 156 -27.15 -16.76 0.00
C GLY A 156 -28.28 -15.74 0.17
N GLU A 157 -28.29 -14.94 1.24
CA GLU A 157 -29.36 -13.96 1.50
C GLU A 157 -29.14 -12.61 0.79
N ALA A 158 -27.90 -12.29 0.44
CA ALA A 158 -27.52 -11.04 -0.21
C ALA A 158 -26.49 -11.29 -1.32
N GLU A 159 -26.08 -10.21 -1.99
CA GLU A 159 -25.01 -10.23 -2.97
C GLU A 159 -23.83 -9.35 -2.54
N GLU A 160 -22.62 -9.76 -2.88
CA GLU A 160 -21.39 -9.00 -2.69
C GLU A 160 -20.61 -8.83 -3.99
N PRO A 161 -19.92 -7.69 -4.18
CA PRO A 161 -19.13 -7.47 -5.38
C PRO A 161 -17.85 -8.32 -5.36
N CYS A 162 -17.54 -8.96 -6.48
CA CYS A 162 -16.29 -9.72 -6.64
C CYS A 162 -15.05 -8.80 -6.65
N LEU A 163 -15.20 -7.61 -7.23
CA LEU A 163 -14.18 -6.56 -7.41
C LEU A 163 -14.81 -5.19 -7.16
N LEU A 164 -14.00 -4.15 -7.03
CA LEU A 164 -14.51 -2.78 -7.10
C LEU A 164 -14.26 -2.13 -8.47
N PRO A 165 -15.06 -1.12 -8.88
CA PRO A 165 -14.81 -0.32 -10.09
C PRO A 165 -13.40 0.31 -10.14
N ALA A 166 -12.81 0.56 -8.98
CA ALA A 166 -11.40 0.94 -8.80
C ALA A 166 -10.97 2.18 -9.61
N GLY A 167 -11.62 3.33 -9.36
CA GLY A 167 -11.28 4.61 -10.02
C GLY A 167 -9.85 5.13 -9.77
N ILE A 168 -9.07 4.46 -8.92
CA ILE A 168 -7.65 4.74 -8.65
C ILE A 168 -6.82 3.45 -8.74
N PRO A 169 -5.52 3.51 -9.07
CA PRO A 169 -4.61 2.36 -9.06
C PRO A 169 -4.20 1.96 -7.63
N ASN A 170 -5.18 1.58 -6.80
CA ASN A 170 -5.02 1.41 -5.34
C ASN A 170 -3.98 0.37 -4.93
N LEU A 171 -3.78 -0.70 -5.71
CA LEU A 171 -2.74 -1.70 -5.45
C LEU A 171 -1.36 -1.05 -5.26
N LEU A 172 -1.00 -0.16 -6.18
CA LEU A 172 0.30 0.52 -6.16
C LEU A 172 0.26 1.76 -5.26
N ALA A 173 -0.87 2.48 -5.23
CA ALA A 173 -1.01 3.70 -4.43
C ALA A 173 -0.89 3.42 -2.92
N ASN A 174 -1.59 2.40 -2.42
CA ASN A 174 -1.59 2.03 -1.01
C ASN A 174 -0.67 0.85 -0.68
N GLY A 175 -0.27 0.07 -1.69
CA GLY A 175 0.49 -1.15 -1.45
C GLY A 175 -0.38 -2.26 -0.85
N ALA A 176 0.26 -3.39 -0.59
CA ALA A 176 -0.38 -4.56 0.01
C ALA A 176 0.66 -5.45 0.67
N GLN A 177 0.29 -6.08 1.77
CA GLN A 177 1.12 -7.07 2.44
C GLN A 177 0.29 -8.29 2.79
N GLY A 178 0.84 -9.48 2.61
CA GLY A 178 0.13 -10.71 2.92
C GLY A 178 1.02 -11.93 2.84
N ILE A 179 0.81 -12.86 3.77
CA ILE A 179 1.47 -14.16 3.81
C ILE A 179 0.39 -15.20 3.50
N ALA A 180 0.58 -15.95 2.43
CA ALA A 180 -0.29 -17.04 2.01
C ALA A 180 0.39 -18.39 2.27
N VAL A 181 -0.17 -19.48 1.75
CA VAL A 181 0.47 -20.80 1.80
C VAL A 181 1.50 -20.90 0.68
N GLY A 182 2.78 -21.05 1.05
CA GLY A 182 3.89 -21.21 0.10
C GLY A 182 4.30 -19.95 -0.67
N MET A 183 3.67 -18.80 -0.40
CA MET A 183 3.97 -17.54 -1.07
C MET A 183 3.61 -16.33 -0.19
N ALA A 184 4.12 -15.16 -0.56
CA ALA A 184 3.81 -13.90 0.10
C ALA A 184 3.68 -12.78 -0.94
N THR A 185 3.21 -11.62 -0.49
CA THR A 185 3.17 -10.36 -1.23
C THR A 185 3.60 -9.23 -0.32
N SER A 186 4.40 -8.30 -0.86
CA SER A 186 4.81 -7.08 -0.17
C SER A 186 4.99 -5.99 -1.21
N ILE A 187 4.08 -5.04 -1.24
CA ILE A 187 4.02 -3.99 -2.24
C ILE A 187 4.05 -2.68 -1.47
N PRO A 188 5.11 -1.86 -1.62
CA PRO A 188 5.16 -0.57 -0.97
C PRO A 188 4.23 0.43 -1.67
N PRO A 189 3.74 1.45 -0.95
CA PRO A 189 2.90 2.51 -1.51
C PRO A 189 3.68 3.40 -2.48
N HIS A 190 2.95 4.02 -3.41
CA HIS A 190 3.49 4.94 -4.43
C HIS A 190 2.62 6.18 -4.53
N ASN A 191 3.18 7.24 -5.10
CA ASN A 191 2.45 8.48 -5.28
C ASN A 191 1.41 8.36 -6.41
N ILE A 192 0.14 8.66 -6.13
CA ILE A 192 -0.97 8.52 -7.07
C ILE A 192 -0.86 9.43 -8.29
N ILE A 193 -0.24 10.62 -8.14
CA ILE A 193 -0.03 11.56 -9.24
C ILE A 193 0.99 10.97 -10.23
N GLU A 194 2.07 10.38 -9.72
CA GLU A 194 3.07 9.68 -10.53
C GLU A 194 2.48 8.45 -11.24
N LEU A 195 1.64 7.67 -10.53
CA LEU A 195 0.93 6.54 -11.13
C LEU A 195 -0.05 6.98 -12.21
N ALA A 196 -0.76 8.10 -12.02
CA ALA A 196 -1.65 8.66 -13.02
C ALA A 196 -0.89 9.08 -14.28
N ASP A 197 0.25 9.76 -14.13
CA ASP A 197 1.09 10.18 -15.26
C ASP A 197 1.68 8.99 -16.02
N ALA A 198 2.13 7.95 -15.32
CA ALA A 198 2.59 6.71 -15.92
C ALA A 198 1.45 5.98 -16.67
N SER A 199 0.24 5.96 -16.09
CA SER A 199 -0.93 5.34 -16.72
C SER A 199 -1.35 6.07 -17.99
N LEU A 200 -1.37 7.41 -17.97
CA LEU A 200 -1.65 8.23 -19.16
C LEU A 200 -0.61 8.01 -20.26
N HIS A 201 0.65 7.77 -19.90
CA HIS A 201 1.68 7.40 -20.86
C HIS A 201 1.42 6.00 -21.45
N LEU A 202 1.08 5.02 -20.61
CA LEU A 202 0.79 3.64 -21.05
C LEU A 202 -0.42 3.53 -21.96
N ILE A 203 -1.43 4.38 -21.81
CA ILE A 203 -2.56 4.42 -22.76
C ILE A 203 -2.07 4.69 -24.19
N LYS A 204 -1.08 5.58 -24.37
CA LYS A 204 -0.50 5.89 -25.69
C LYS A 204 0.57 4.90 -26.12
N HIS A 205 1.31 4.35 -25.15
CA HIS A 205 2.44 3.45 -25.39
C HIS A 205 2.35 2.23 -24.47
N PRO A 206 1.47 1.25 -24.75
CA PRO A 206 1.20 0.12 -23.85
C PRO A 206 2.43 -0.75 -23.54
N ASN A 207 3.39 -0.76 -24.46
CA ASN A 207 4.64 -1.52 -24.38
C ASN A 207 5.84 -0.69 -23.89
N ALA A 208 5.62 0.49 -23.30
CA ALA A 208 6.69 1.34 -22.79
C ALA A 208 7.67 0.55 -21.90
N SER A 209 8.95 0.92 -21.94
CA SER A 209 9.96 0.26 -21.10
C SER A 209 9.80 0.69 -19.64
N ILE A 210 10.25 -0.15 -18.70
CA ILE A 210 10.29 0.20 -17.28
C ILE A 210 11.11 1.48 -17.04
N GLU A 211 12.19 1.66 -17.80
CA GLU A 211 13.01 2.87 -17.72
C GLU A 211 12.24 4.13 -18.12
N THR A 212 11.39 4.03 -19.13
CA THR A 212 10.48 5.12 -19.51
C THR A 212 9.48 5.42 -18.41
N LEU A 213 8.89 4.38 -17.79
CA LEU A 213 7.93 4.54 -16.69
C LEU A 213 8.57 5.17 -15.44
N MET A 214 9.84 4.90 -15.18
CA MET A 214 10.59 5.48 -14.07
C MET A 214 10.82 7.00 -14.19
N ASN A 215 10.61 7.59 -15.38
CA ASN A 215 10.57 9.05 -15.51
C ASN A 215 9.33 9.65 -14.85
N TYR A 216 8.29 8.85 -14.63
CA TYR A 216 7.06 9.22 -13.95
C TYR A 216 7.05 8.67 -12.52
N VAL A 217 7.18 7.35 -12.36
CA VAL A 217 7.20 6.66 -11.06
C VAL A 217 8.63 6.57 -10.54
N LYS A 218 9.00 7.48 -9.65
CA LYS A 218 10.41 7.64 -9.26
C LYS A 218 10.89 6.59 -8.24
N GLY A 219 9.95 5.96 -7.55
CA GLY A 219 10.19 5.09 -6.41
C GLY A 219 8.95 5.02 -5.51
N PRO A 220 8.95 4.20 -4.46
CA PRO A 220 7.91 4.21 -3.45
C PRO A 220 7.74 5.58 -2.76
N ASP A 221 6.52 5.88 -2.32
CA ASP A 221 6.17 7.09 -1.55
C ASP A 221 5.45 6.67 -0.28
N PHE A 222 6.18 6.67 0.83
CA PHE A 222 5.70 6.16 2.11
C PHE A 222 4.88 7.19 2.89
N PRO A 223 3.85 6.75 3.63
CA PRO A 223 3.04 7.64 4.47
C PRO A 223 3.87 8.42 5.51
N THR A 224 4.94 7.80 6.03
CA THR A 224 5.85 8.37 7.04
C THR A 224 6.98 9.19 6.44
N GLY A 225 7.07 9.34 5.11
CA GLY A 225 8.14 10.08 4.45
C GLY A 225 9.46 9.29 4.39
N GLY A 226 10.53 9.87 4.92
CA GLY A 226 11.88 9.34 4.94
C GLY A 226 12.70 9.60 3.68
N LEU A 227 13.94 9.11 3.69
CA LEU A 227 14.90 9.23 2.60
C LEU A 227 15.09 7.87 1.92
N LEU A 228 14.68 7.76 0.65
CA LEU A 228 14.93 6.58 -0.17
C LEU A 228 16.34 6.67 -0.76
N ILE A 229 17.23 5.76 -0.32
CA ILE A 229 18.65 5.71 -0.69
C ILE A 229 19.03 4.50 -1.56
N GLU A 230 18.03 3.87 -2.17
CA GLU A 230 18.24 2.74 -3.05
C GLU A 230 18.76 3.23 -4.42
N PRO A 231 19.85 2.66 -4.97
CA PRO A 231 20.37 3.09 -6.27
C PRO A 231 19.33 2.95 -7.39
N LYS A 232 19.31 3.90 -8.32
CA LYS A 232 18.35 3.91 -9.45
C LYS A 232 18.37 2.60 -10.26
N ALA A 233 19.53 1.97 -10.41
CA ALA A 233 19.66 0.68 -11.10
C ALA A 233 18.92 -0.45 -10.37
N SER A 234 19.04 -0.51 -9.04
CA SER A 234 18.32 -1.48 -8.19
C SER A 234 16.81 -1.24 -8.21
N ILE A 235 16.38 0.03 -8.19
CA ILE A 235 14.96 0.39 -8.33
C ILE A 235 14.41 -0.10 -9.69
N LYS A 236 15.18 0.09 -10.76
CA LYS A 236 14.84 -0.39 -12.12
C LYS A 236 14.70 -1.91 -12.15
N GLU A 237 15.64 -2.64 -11.57
CA GLU A 237 15.58 -4.10 -11.50
C GLU A 237 14.37 -4.57 -10.69
N ALA A 238 14.10 -3.94 -9.55
CA ALA A 238 12.94 -4.24 -8.72
C ALA A 238 11.62 -4.07 -9.48
N TYR A 239 11.46 -2.96 -10.20
CA TYR A 239 10.27 -2.72 -11.02
C TYR A 239 10.19 -3.57 -12.27
N SER A 240 11.32 -4.05 -12.81
CA SER A 240 11.34 -4.92 -14.00
C SER A 240 11.04 -6.38 -13.68
N THR A 241 11.33 -6.82 -12.46
CA THR A 241 11.15 -8.22 -12.03
C THR A 241 9.96 -8.40 -11.10
N GLY A 242 9.43 -7.31 -10.52
CA GLY A 242 8.44 -7.36 -9.45
C GLY A 242 9.02 -7.78 -8.10
N ARG A 243 10.35 -7.94 -7.98
CA ARG A 243 11.04 -8.42 -6.79
C ARG A 243 12.24 -7.55 -6.47
N GLY A 244 12.39 -7.16 -5.21
CA GLY A 244 13.53 -6.38 -4.77
C GLY A 244 13.33 -5.81 -3.39
N GLY A 245 14.02 -4.71 -3.10
CA GLY A 245 13.84 -3.98 -1.86
C GLY A 245 14.39 -2.57 -1.96
N PHE A 246 13.93 -1.74 -1.04
CA PHE A 246 14.19 -0.31 -1.00
C PHE A 246 14.74 0.06 0.37
N ARG A 247 15.98 0.57 0.43
CA ARG A 247 16.55 1.12 1.66
C ARG A 247 15.97 2.51 1.94
N VAL A 248 15.34 2.65 3.10
CA VAL A 248 14.70 3.89 3.56
C VAL A 248 15.33 4.29 4.88
N ARG A 249 15.82 5.52 4.95
CA ARG A 249 16.39 6.13 6.15
C ARG A 249 15.43 7.11 6.78
N ALA A 250 15.59 7.28 8.09
CA ALA A 250 15.00 8.37 8.83
C ALA A 250 15.48 9.72 8.28
N LYS A 251 14.60 10.72 8.32
CA LYS A 251 14.96 12.11 8.00
C LYS A 251 15.38 12.80 9.28
N TRP A 252 16.46 13.56 9.20
CA TRP A 252 17.06 14.20 10.36
C TRP A 252 17.70 15.52 9.98
N GLU A 253 17.91 16.36 10.98
CA GLU A 253 18.60 17.65 10.87
C GLU A 253 19.49 17.91 12.10
N VAL A 254 20.38 18.88 12.00
CA VAL A 254 21.27 19.29 13.09
C VAL A 254 20.75 20.59 13.70
N GLU A 255 20.56 20.60 15.01
CA GLU A 255 20.22 21.80 15.77
C GLU A 255 21.41 22.24 16.62
N THR A 256 21.75 23.53 16.55
CA THR A 256 22.81 24.12 17.37
C THR A 256 22.24 24.72 18.64
N GLU A 257 22.80 24.36 19.79
CA GLU A 257 22.40 24.87 21.10
C GLU A 257 23.16 26.15 21.50
N LYS A 258 22.60 26.85 22.51
CA LYS A 258 23.23 28.02 23.11
C LYS A 258 24.52 27.62 23.81
N GLY A 259 25.66 27.91 23.19
CA GLY A 259 26.99 27.55 23.68
C GLY A 259 27.85 26.75 22.68
N GLY A 260 27.32 26.48 21.48
CA GLY A 260 28.06 25.78 20.41
C GLY A 260 28.08 24.26 20.55
N ALA A 261 27.25 23.70 21.44
CA ALA A 261 26.85 22.30 21.38
C ALA A 261 25.85 22.09 20.24
N TRP A 262 25.70 20.86 19.78
CA TRP A 262 24.75 20.50 18.72
C TRP A 262 24.10 19.16 19.05
N GLN A 263 22.88 18.96 18.54
CA GLN A 263 22.12 17.72 18.66
C GLN A 263 21.55 17.33 17.29
N ILE A 264 21.31 16.04 17.07
CA ILE A 264 20.57 15.57 15.90
C ILE A 264 19.09 15.45 16.27
N VAL A 265 18.22 15.93 15.39
CA VAL A 265 16.78 15.79 15.52
C VAL A 265 16.27 14.93 14.36
N VAL A 266 15.71 13.77 14.69
CA VAL A 266 15.00 12.91 13.73
C VAL A 266 13.55 13.37 13.65
N THR A 267 13.13 13.76 12.45
CA THR A 267 11.81 14.33 12.15
C THR A 267 10.88 13.36 11.42
N GLU A 268 11.42 12.33 10.77
CA GLU A 268 10.63 11.30 10.10
C GLU A 268 11.30 9.93 10.31
N ILE A 269 10.52 8.90 10.64
CA ILE A 269 11.03 7.53 10.82
C ILE A 269 10.66 6.63 9.62
N PRO A 270 11.42 5.54 9.37
CA PRO A 270 11.13 4.66 8.24
C PRO A 270 9.77 3.96 8.33
N TYR A 271 9.25 3.55 7.17
CA TYR A 271 7.94 2.92 7.04
C TYR A 271 7.85 1.61 7.86
N GLN A 272 6.74 1.44 8.60
CA GLN A 272 6.45 0.30 9.48
C GLN A 272 7.37 0.12 10.68
N VAL A 273 8.11 1.17 11.07
CA VAL A 273 8.85 1.21 12.32
C VAL A 273 7.96 1.81 13.41
N GLN A 274 7.81 1.12 14.53
CA GLN A 274 7.13 1.65 15.73
C GLN A 274 8.07 2.57 16.49
N LYS A 275 7.64 3.80 16.77
CA LYS A 275 8.49 4.83 17.36
C LYS A 275 9.00 4.44 18.75
N SER A 276 8.11 4.01 19.66
CA SER A 276 8.51 3.65 21.02
C SER A 276 9.50 2.48 21.03
N ARG A 277 9.26 1.46 20.18
CA ARG A 277 10.17 0.30 20.06
C ARG A 277 11.54 0.68 19.49
N LEU A 278 11.58 1.63 18.55
CA LEU A 278 12.84 2.16 18.04
C LEU A 278 13.65 2.84 19.15
N ILE A 279 13.00 3.71 19.93
CA ILE A 279 13.64 4.44 21.04
C ILE A 279 14.10 3.47 22.13
N GLU A 280 13.26 2.50 22.50
CA GLU A 280 13.60 1.45 23.48
C GLU A 280 14.85 0.68 23.05
N ARG A 281 14.91 0.22 21.80
CA ARG A 281 16.08 -0.47 21.25
C ARG A 281 17.33 0.39 21.25
N LEU A 282 17.22 1.65 20.85
CA LEU A 282 18.36 2.58 20.87
C LEU A 282 18.86 2.80 22.30
N ALA A 283 17.96 2.95 23.28
CA ALA A 283 18.31 3.10 24.70
C ALA A 283 18.98 1.84 25.28
N GLU A 284 18.46 0.64 24.97
CA GLU A 284 19.10 -0.63 25.34
C GLU A 284 20.51 -0.74 24.77
N MET A 285 20.70 -0.36 23.50
CA MET A 285 22.02 -0.38 22.85
C MET A 285 22.98 0.65 23.44
N LEU A 286 22.47 1.82 23.84
CA LEU A 286 23.25 2.85 24.54
C LEU A 286 23.73 2.35 25.92
N GLN A 287 22.83 1.77 26.72
CA GLN A 287 23.15 1.18 28.03
C GLN A 287 24.16 0.02 27.90
N ALA A 288 24.02 -0.80 26.86
CA ALA A 288 24.96 -1.87 26.53
C ALA A 288 26.30 -1.38 25.95
N LYS A 289 26.54 -0.06 25.89
CA LYS A 289 27.73 0.59 25.32
C LYS A 289 28.01 0.22 23.86
N ARG A 290 26.96 -0.13 23.10
CA ARG A 290 27.04 -0.45 21.66
C ARG A 290 26.87 0.78 20.76
N LEU A 291 26.42 1.90 21.30
CA LEU A 291 26.32 3.19 20.63
C LEU A 291 27.29 4.20 21.26
N PRO A 292 28.62 4.07 21.05
CA PRO A 292 29.61 4.92 21.70
C PRO A 292 29.55 6.39 21.24
N VAL A 293 28.88 6.66 20.11
CA VAL A 293 28.71 7.98 19.52
C VAL A 293 27.67 8.85 20.22
N LEU A 294 26.75 8.26 20.97
CA LEU A 294 25.67 8.98 21.65
C LEU A 294 25.95 9.13 23.14
N ALA A 295 25.55 10.27 23.70
CA ALA A 295 25.46 10.53 25.13
C ALA A 295 24.08 10.17 25.67
N ASP A 296 23.02 10.62 24.96
CA ASP A 296 21.64 10.52 25.42
C ASP A 296 20.66 10.45 24.24
N ILE A 297 19.45 9.95 24.51
CA ILE A 297 18.35 9.84 23.55
C ILE A 297 17.08 10.34 24.24
N ARG A 298 16.39 11.31 23.64
CA ARG A 298 15.14 11.87 24.18
C ARG A 298 14.03 11.83 23.14
N ASP A 299 12.82 11.57 23.60
CA ASP A 299 11.60 11.69 22.80
C ASP A 299 10.88 12.99 23.19
N GLU A 300 10.93 13.97 22.30
CA GLU A 300 10.25 15.27 22.44
C GLU A 300 9.06 15.38 21.47
N SER A 301 8.56 14.23 20.99
CA SER A 301 7.45 14.22 20.03
C SER A 301 6.15 14.73 20.66
N ALA A 302 5.40 15.49 19.87
CA ALA A 302 4.04 15.91 20.19
C ALA A 302 3.10 15.44 19.07
N GLU A 303 2.55 16.36 18.28
CA GLU A 303 1.86 16.02 17.02
C GLU A 303 2.87 15.56 15.96
N ASP A 304 4.03 16.23 15.89
CA ASP A 304 5.13 15.88 15.02
C ASP A 304 6.17 15.00 15.73
N ILE A 305 6.83 14.13 14.95
CA ILE A 305 7.92 13.29 15.45
C ILE A 305 9.14 14.17 15.72
N ARG A 306 9.68 14.06 16.94
CA ARG A 306 10.91 14.72 17.33
C ARG A 306 11.71 13.82 18.27
N ILE A 307 12.61 13.03 17.70
CA ILE A 307 13.55 12.21 18.48
C ILE A 307 14.89 12.93 18.49
N VAL A 308 15.35 13.29 19.68
CA VAL A 308 16.60 14.01 19.89
C VAL A 308 17.70 13.02 20.24
N LEU A 309 18.80 13.08 19.49
CA LEU A 309 19.98 12.26 19.65
C LEU A 309 21.16 13.16 20.02
N GLU A 310 21.62 13.05 21.27
CA GLU A 310 22.70 13.87 21.78
C GLU A 310 24.06 13.20 21.53
N PRO A 311 25.01 13.84 20.83
CA PRO A 311 26.32 13.26 20.59
C PRO A 311 27.16 13.21 21.85
N LYS A 312 27.99 12.17 22.00
CA LYS A 312 28.91 12.05 23.13
C LYS A 312 30.00 13.13 23.17
N SER A 313 30.33 13.69 22.02
CA SER A 313 31.34 14.75 21.88
C SER A 313 30.98 15.67 20.73
N ARG A 314 31.06 16.98 20.98
CA ARG A 314 30.90 18.04 19.96
C ARG A 314 31.94 17.98 18.82
N ARG A 315 33.00 17.18 18.96
CA ARG A 315 34.02 16.98 17.93
C ARG A 315 33.62 15.97 16.86
N LEU A 316 32.59 15.16 17.11
CA LEU A 316 32.05 14.25 16.11
C LEU A 316 31.33 15.05 15.03
N GLU A 317 31.36 14.55 13.80
CA GLU A 317 30.53 15.06 12.71
C GLU A 317 29.16 14.38 12.78
N ALA A 318 28.08 15.11 12.53
CA ALA A 318 26.73 14.60 12.68
C ALA A 318 26.44 13.46 11.69
N GLU A 319 26.96 13.57 10.47
CA GLU A 319 26.88 12.57 9.41
C GLU A 319 27.51 11.25 9.86
N VAL A 320 28.66 11.33 10.54
CA VAL A 320 29.38 10.16 11.07
C VAL A 320 28.58 9.46 12.17
N VAL A 321 27.96 10.23 13.06
CA VAL A 321 27.05 9.69 14.09
C VAL A 321 25.88 8.97 13.41
N MET A 322 25.24 9.59 12.44
CA MET A 322 24.07 9.03 11.76
C MET A 322 24.40 7.79 10.93
N GLU A 323 25.51 7.74 10.19
CA GLU A 323 25.93 6.54 9.48
C GLU A 323 26.19 5.36 10.42
N SER A 324 26.73 5.62 11.61
CA SER A 324 26.85 4.58 12.64
C SER A 324 25.48 4.05 13.06
N LEU A 325 24.52 4.95 13.29
CA LEU A 325 23.19 4.60 13.76
C LEU A 325 22.37 3.86 12.71
N PHE A 326 22.47 4.24 11.43
CA PHE A 326 21.80 3.55 10.33
C PHE A 326 22.24 2.09 10.19
N LYS A 327 23.52 1.79 10.41
CA LYS A 327 24.04 0.42 10.33
C LYS A 327 23.60 -0.47 11.51
N LEU A 328 23.23 0.13 12.63
CA LEU A 328 23.03 -0.55 13.90
C LEU A 328 21.57 -0.57 14.38
N SER A 329 20.68 0.20 13.77
CA SER A 329 19.30 0.39 14.25
C SER A 329 18.30 0.50 13.11
N ASP A 330 17.01 0.44 13.45
CA ASP A 330 15.90 0.60 12.51
C ASP A 330 15.68 2.07 12.06
N LEU A 331 16.65 2.97 12.29
CA LEU A 331 16.73 4.28 11.62
C LEU A 331 17.01 4.13 10.11
N GLU A 332 17.52 2.98 9.67
CA GLU A 332 17.52 2.54 8.27
C GLU A 332 16.85 1.17 8.18
N VAL A 333 15.89 1.01 7.27
CA VAL A 333 15.25 -0.29 7.02
C VAL A 333 15.21 -0.60 5.53
N ARG A 334 15.17 -1.89 5.20
CA ARG A 334 14.91 -2.36 3.83
C ARG A 334 13.46 -2.78 3.69
N VAL A 335 12.67 -2.00 2.95
CA VAL A 335 11.27 -2.34 2.62
C VAL A 335 11.24 -3.27 1.40
N PRO A 336 10.70 -4.49 1.51
CA PRO A 336 10.72 -5.45 0.40
C PRO A 336 9.64 -5.16 -0.64
N LEU A 337 9.99 -5.38 -1.91
CA LEU A 337 9.06 -5.51 -3.04
C LEU A 337 8.95 -6.98 -3.44
N ASN A 338 7.73 -7.47 -3.44
CA ASN A 338 7.31 -8.73 -4.03
C ASN A 338 5.88 -8.52 -4.54
N LEU A 339 5.78 -8.12 -5.82
CA LEU A 339 4.55 -7.76 -6.52
C LEU A 339 3.76 -9.02 -6.95
N ASN A 340 3.52 -9.91 -5.99
CA ASN A 340 2.77 -11.15 -6.18
C ASN A 340 1.28 -10.88 -5.91
N VAL A 341 0.46 -11.05 -6.92
CA VAL A 341 -0.96 -10.68 -6.90
C VAL A 341 -1.79 -11.71 -7.65
N LEU A 342 -3.11 -11.65 -7.50
CA LEU A 342 -4.02 -12.41 -8.37
C LEU A 342 -4.20 -11.66 -9.69
N ASP A 343 -3.98 -12.35 -10.80
CA ASP A 343 -4.27 -11.83 -12.15
C ASP A 343 -5.79 -11.74 -12.41
N ALA A 344 -6.18 -11.28 -13.60
CA ALA A 344 -7.59 -11.17 -13.99
C ALA A 344 -8.36 -12.51 -13.93
N ASN A 345 -7.66 -13.65 -13.97
CA ASN A 345 -8.22 -15.00 -13.91
C ASN A 345 -8.15 -15.60 -12.49
N GLY A 346 -7.72 -14.83 -11.48
CA GLY A 346 -7.59 -15.29 -10.10
C GLY A 346 -6.35 -16.17 -9.84
N ARG A 347 -5.36 -16.17 -10.74
CA ARG A 347 -4.12 -16.95 -10.59
C ARG A 347 -3.02 -16.11 -9.93
N PRO A 348 -2.29 -16.65 -8.94
CA PRO A 348 -1.17 -15.95 -8.32
C PRO A 348 0.00 -15.81 -9.30
N ILE A 349 0.47 -14.58 -9.52
CA ILE A 349 1.59 -14.27 -10.40
C ILE A 349 2.40 -13.09 -9.85
N VAL A 350 3.71 -13.12 -10.10
CA VAL A 350 4.59 -11.96 -9.86
C VAL A 350 4.60 -11.09 -11.11
N MET A 351 4.19 -9.83 -10.96
CA MET A 351 4.10 -8.87 -12.05
C MET A 351 5.23 -7.83 -11.98
N ASP A 352 5.59 -7.28 -13.14
CA ASP A 352 6.39 -6.05 -13.20
C ASP A 352 5.50 -4.80 -13.02
N LEU A 353 6.10 -3.61 -12.86
CA LEU A 353 5.35 -2.36 -12.67
C LEU A 353 4.37 -2.06 -13.83
N ARG A 354 4.80 -2.33 -15.06
CA ARG A 354 4.00 -2.08 -16.26
C ARG A 354 2.80 -3.02 -16.33
N MET A 355 2.99 -4.31 -16.04
CA MET A 355 1.94 -5.33 -16.03
C MET A 355 0.85 -4.94 -15.03
N ALA A 356 1.20 -4.51 -13.83
CA ALA A 356 0.23 -4.07 -12.83
C ALA A 356 -0.58 -2.85 -13.28
N LEU A 357 0.06 -1.83 -13.85
CA LEU A 357 -0.63 -0.65 -14.38
C LEU A 357 -1.52 -0.98 -15.58
N ASN A 358 -1.04 -1.80 -16.52
CA ASN A 358 -1.83 -2.24 -17.66
C ASN A 358 -3.03 -3.10 -17.24
N ALA A 359 -2.89 -3.94 -16.20
CA ALA A 359 -4.00 -4.72 -15.66
C ALA A 359 -5.08 -3.83 -15.05
N TRP A 360 -4.69 -2.77 -14.33
CA TRP A 360 -5.63 -1.77 -13.84
C TRP A 360 -6.31 -0.99 -14.98
N LEU A 361 -5.56 -0.55 -16.00
CA LEU A 361 -6.12 0.12 -17.19
C LEU A 361 -7.11 -0.78 -17.95
N ALA A 362 -6.78 -2.05 -18.12
CA ALA A 362 -7.67 -3.02 -18.74
C ALA A 362 -8.97 -3.19 -17.94
N HIS A 363 -8.88 -3.23 -16.61
CA HIS A 363 -10.07 -3.24 -15.74
C HIS A 363 -10.91 -1.98 -15.88
N ARG A 364 -10.30 -0.79 -15.94
CA ARG A 364 -11.01 0.48 -16.18
C ARG A 364 -11.78 0.47 -17.50
N ARG A 365 -11.21 -0.12 -18.55
CA ARG A 365 -11.91 -0.28 -19.84
C ARG A 365 -13.11 -1.24 -19.74
N VAL A 366 -12.97 -2.36 -19.03
CA VAL A 366 -14.09 -3.28 -18.79
C VAL A 366 -15.20 -2.58 -18.01
N VAL A 367 -14.86 -1.84 -16.95
CA VAL A 367 -15.82 -1.06 -16.16
C VAL A 367 -16.54 -0.02 -17.03
N LEU A 368 -15.82 0.72 -17.88
CA LEU A 368 -16.41 1.67 -18.83
C LEU A 368 -17.43 0.97 -19.73
N GLN A 369 -17.03 -0.12 -20.37
CA GLN A 369 -17.90 -0.86 -21.29
C GLN A 369 -19.18 -1.36 -20.61
N ARG A 370 -19.06 -1.95 -19.42
CA ARG A 370 -20.22 -2.46 -18.67
C ARG A 370 -21.17 -1.33 -18.26
N ARG A 371 -20.64 -0.24 -17.71
CA ARG A 371 -21.45 0.93 -17.33
C ARG A 371 -22.16 1.53 -18.54
N SER A 372 -21.48 1.65 -19.67
CA SER A 372 -22.06 2.14 -20.93
C SER A 372 -23.17 1.21 -21.44
N HIS A 373 -22.97 -0.11 -21.41
CA HIS A 373 -24.01 -1.08 -21.80
C HIS A 373 -25.22 -1.03 -20.85
N HIS A 374 -24.99 -0.94 -19.54
CA HIS A 374 -26.07 -0.79 -18.57
C HIS A 374 -26.85 0.52 -18.76
N ARG A 375 -26.16 1.63 -19.07
CA ARG A 375 -26.80 2.90 -19.42
C ARG A 375 -27.59 2.79 -20.72
N LEU A 376 -27.04 2.15 -21.75
CA LEU A 376 -27.73 1.89 -23.01
C LEU A 376 -29.01 1.06 -22.82
N ALA A 377 -28.97 0.03 -21.96
CA ALA A 377 -30.15 -0.77 -21.65
C ALA A 377 -31.26 0.08 -20.99
N LYS A 378 -30.90 0.93 -20.02
CA LYS A 378 -31.84 1.88 -19.39
C LYS A 378 -32.39 2.89 -20.39
N ILE A 379 -31.55 3.42 -21.29
CA ILE A 379 -31.96 4.33 -22.34
C ILE A 379 -32.94 3.63 -23.29
N ALA A 380 -32.64 2.41 -23.73
CA ALA A 380 -33.49 1.65 -24.64
C ALA A 380 -34.88 1.39 -24.02
N SER A 381 -34.94 0.94 -22.75
CA SER A 381 -36.22 0.75 -22.05
C SER A 381 -36.99 2.07 -21.89
N ARG A 382 -36.29 3.18 -21.65
CA ARG A 382 -36.94 4.50 -21.52
C ARG A 382 -37.45 5.03 -22.86
N LEU A 383 -36.67 4.89 -23.93
CA LEU A 383 -37.06 5.27 -25.29
C LEU A 383 -38.27 4.47 -25.76
N GLU A 384 -38.29 3.15 -25.51
CA GLU A 384 -39.44 2.30 -25.82
C GLU A 384 -40.74 2.87 -25.21
N VAL A 385 -40.71 3.23 -23.93
CA VAL A 385 -41.87 3.84 -23.23
C VAL A 385 -42.23 5.22 -23.80
N LEU A 386 -41.23 6.07 -24.07
CA LEU A 386 -41.46 7.41 -24.61
C LEU A 386 -42.09 7.36 -26.02
N ASP A 387 -41.66 6.44 -26.87
CA ASP A 387 -42.23 6.25 -28.20
C ASP A 387 -43.69 5.79 -28.12
N GLY A 388 -44.02 4.90 -27.17
CA GLY A 388 -45.40 4.52 -26.88
C GLY A 388 -46.27 5.72 -26.46
N TYR A 389 -45.77 6.57 -25.56
CA TYR A 389 -46.48 7.79 -25.17
C TYR A 389 -46.70 8.75 -26.34
N LEU A 390 -45.69 8.96 -27.19
CA LEU A 390 -45.80 9.87 -28.33
C LEU A 390 -46.83 9.39 -29.37
N ILE A 391 -46.99 8.07 -29.56
CA ILE A 391 -48.04 7.50 -30.40
C ILE A 391 -49.44 7.82 -29.82
N VAL A 392 -49.60 7.75 -28.50
CA VAL A 392 -50.86 8.09 -27.82
C VAL A 392 -51.20 9.56 -27.95
N PHE A 393 -50.24 10.48 -27.78
CA PHE A 393 -50.49 11.92 -27.92
C PHE A 393 -51.06 12.31 -29.29
N LEU A 394 -50.70 11.56 -30.35
CA LEU A 394 -51.22 11.80 -31.69
C LEU A 394 -52.65 11.25 -31.88
N ASN A 395 -53.10 10.33 -31.03
CA ASN A 395 -54.35 9.57 -31.20
C ASN A 395 -55.18 9.49 -29.89
N ILE A 396 -55.16 10.55 -29.07
CA ILE A 396 -55.73 10.54 -27.70
C ILE A 396 -57.19 10.09 -27.68
N ASP A 397 -58.03 10.61 -28.57
CA ASP A 397 -59.47 10.31 -28.57
C ASP A 397 -59.74 8.83 -28.87
N GLU A 398 -58.99 8.24 -29.80
CA GLU A 398 -59.11 6.82 -30.18
C GLU A 398 -58.58 5.90 -29.08
N VAL A 399 -57.48 6.28 -28.43
CA VAL A 399 -56.94 5.56 -27.27
C VAL A 399 -57.96 5.58 -26.12
N ILE A 400 -58.58 6.72 -25.83
CA ILE A 400 -59.62 6.83 -24.79
C ILE A 400 -60.84 5.97 -25.14
N ALA A 401 -61.27 5.95 -26.42
CA ALA A 401 -62.36 5.09 -26.86
C ALA A 401 -62.05 3.61 -26.62
N ILE A 402 -60.87 3.13 -27.02
CA ILE A 402 -60.43 1.75 -26.79
C ILE A 402 -60.39 1.42 -25.30
N ILE A 403 -59.85 2.31 -24.46
CA ILE A 403 -59.79 2.10 -23.00
C ILE A 403 -61.18 2.01 -22.37
N ARG A 404 -62.17 2.72 -22.92
CA ARG A 404 -63.54 2.75 -22.37
C ARG A 404 -64.43 1.63 -22.88
N GLU A 405 -64.23 1.17 -24.12
CA GLU A 405 -65.18 0.32 -24.84
C GLU A 405 -64.69 -1.11 -25.06
N ALA A 406 -63.38 -1.36 -25.05
CA ALA A 406 -62.84 -2.70 -25.25
C ALA A 406 -62.85 -3.52 -23.94
N ASP A 407 -63.21 -4.80 -24.03
CA ASP A 407 -63.12 -5.75 -22.90
C ASP A 407 -61.65 -5.99 -22.48
N HIS A 408 -60.73 -5.95 -23.45
CA HIS A 408 -59.29 -6.11 -23.25
C HIS A 408 -58.51 -4.95 -23.89
N PRO A 409 -58.50 -3.75 -23.26
CA PRO A 409 -57.92 -2.54 -23.84
C PRO A 409 -56.45 -2.68 -24.24
N ARG A 410 -55.66 -3.39 -23.44
CA ARG A 410 -54.22 -3.59 -23.68
C ARG A 410 -53.98 -4.25 -25.04
N ASP A 411 -54.64 -5.38 -25.28
CA ASP A 411 -54.43 -6.18 -26.48
C ASP A 411 -54.93 -5.44 -27.74
N GLU A 412 -56.02 -4.66 -27.59
CA GLU A 412 -56.53 -3.82 -28.67
C GLU A 412 -55.61 -2.62 -28.97
N LEU A 413 -55.02 -1.98 -27.96
CA LEU A 413 -54.00 -0.93 -28.15
C LEU A 413 -52.77 -1.47 -28.88
N MET A 414 -52.30 -2.67 -28.51
CA MET A 414 -51.19 -3.35 -29.19
C MET A 414 -51.54 -3.62 -30.66
N ARG A 415 -52.72 -4.20 -30.92
CA ARG A 415 -53.17 -4.53 -32.28
C ARG A 415 -53.35 -3.30 -33.15
N ARG A 416 -53.93 -2.23 -32.60
CA ARG A 416 -54.29 -1.02 -33.35
C ARG A 416 -53.10 -0.14 -33.67
N PHE A 417 -52.23 0.08 -32.68
CA PHE A 417 -51.11 1.03 -32.77
C PHE A 417 -49.75 0.36 -32.95
N GLY A 418 -49.71 -0.98 -33.01
CA GLY A 418 -48.46 -1.74 -33.13
C GLY A 418 -47.56 -1.65 -31.90
N LEU A 419 -48.15 -1.41 -30.72
CA LEU A 419 -47.42 -1.25 -29.47
C LEU A 419 -46.93 -2.59 -28.93
N THR A 420 -45.77 -2.58 -28.26
CA THR A 420 -45.33 -3.70 -27.44
C THR A 420 -46.19 -3.82 -26.18
N GLU A 421 -46.15 -4.98 -25.51
CA GLU A 421 -46.86 -5.17 -24.23
C GLU A 421 -46.41 -4.14 -23.18
N ASN A 422 -45.11 -3.84 -23.10
CA ASN A 422 -44.55 -2.84 -22.19
C ASN A 422 -45.09 -1.43 -22.50
N GLN A 423 -45.14 -1.05 -23.77
CA GLN A 423 -45.69 0.23 -24.20
C GLN A 423 -47.18 0.34 -23.88
N ALA A 424 -47.97 -0.68 -24.21
CA ALA A 424 -49.41 -0.68 -23.94
C ALA A 424 -49.71 -0.59 -22.44
N ASN A 425 -48.98 -1.34 -21.60
CA ASN A 425 -49.09 -1.23 -20.15
C ASN A 425 -48.72 0.17 -19.64
N ALA A 426 -47.59 0.73 -20.10
CA ALA A 426 -47.17 2.07 -19.71
C ALA A 426 -48.22 3.13 -20.09
N VAL A 427 -48.84 2.99 -21.27
CA VAL A 427 -49.93 3.86 -21.73
C VAL A 427 -51.15 3.77 -20.81
N LEU A 428 -51.56 2.58 -20.41
CA LEU A 428 -52.68 2.39 -19.47
C LEU A 428 -52.38 2.99 -18.08
N ASP A 429 -51.12 2.97 -17.66
CA ASP A 429 -50.66 3.57 -16.40
C ASP A 429 -50.48 5.11 -16.49
N MET A 430 -50.71 5.72 -17.65
CA MET A 430 -50.62 7.17 -17.80
C MET A 430 -51.68 7.87 -16.95
N ARG A 431 -51.25 8.92 -16.24
CA ARG A 431 -52.16 9.81 -15.52
C ARG A 431 -52.72 10.85 -16.47
N LEU A 432 -54.01 11.19 -16.35
CA LEU A 432 -54.67 12.22 -17.16
C LEU A 432 -53.91 13.56 -17.18
N ARG A 433 -53.28 13.93 -16.05
CA ARG A 433 -52.46 15.16 -15.96
C ARG A 433 -51.30 15.22 -16.93
N SER A 434 -50.85 14.07 -17.42
CA SER A 434 -49.73 13.90 -18.34
C SER A 434 -50.14 14.18 -19.79
N LEU A 435 -51.44 14.27 -20.12
CA LEU A 435 -51.92 14.54 -21.49
C LEU A 435 -51.84 16.03 -21.91
N ARG A 436 -51.20 16.88 -21.10
CA ARG A 436 -51.05 18.31 -21.41
C ARG A 436 -50.03 18.52 -22.53
N ARG A 437 -50.24 19.51 -23.40
CA ARG A 437 -49.30 19.86 -24.49
C ARG A 437 -47.87 20.15 -24.01
N LEU A 438 -47.73 20.75 -22.82
CA LEU A 438 -46.41 20.99 -22.21
C LEU A 438 -45.67 19.69 -21.88
N GLU A 439 -46.40 18.64 -21.49
CA GLU A 439 -45.82 17.33 -21.18
C GLU A 439 -45.39 16.62 -22.47
N GLU A 440 -46.17 16.74 -23.56
CA GLU A 440 -45.75 16.22 -24.87
C GLU A 440 -44.40 16.84 -25.31
N MET A 441 -44.26 18.16 -25.20
CA MET A 441 -43.00 18.84 -25.53
C MET A 441 -41.84 18.38 -24.64
N ALA A 442 -42.10 18.17 -23.35
CA ALA A 442 -41.10 17.67 -22.40
C ALA A 442 -40.66 16.24 -22.76
N LEU A 443 -41.60 15.35 -23.10
CA LEU A 443 -41.33 13.96 -23.49
C LEU A 443 -40.55 13.89 -24.82
N ARG A 444 -40.89 14.73 -25.81
CA ARG A 444 -40.12 14.84 -27.05
C ARG A 444 -38.69 15.28 -26.78
N SER A 445 -38.51 16.32 -25.95
CA SER A 445 -37.17 16.80 -25.57
C SER A 445 -36.38 15.75 -24.80
N GLU A 446 -37.03 14.99 -23.89
CA GLU A 446 -36.41 13.88 -23.17
C GLU A 446 -35.95 12.79 -24.15
N ARG A 447 -36.83 12.37 -25.07
CA ARG A 447 -36.52 11.37 -26.10
C ARG A 447 -35.34 11.80 -26.96
N ASP A 448 -35.35 13.03 -27.47
CA ASP A 448 -34.29 13.51 -28.36
C ASP A 448 -32.93 13.57 -27.64
N LYS A 449 -32.91 13.94 -26.36
CA LYS A 449 -31.70 13.89 -25.52
C LYS A 449 -31.21 12.46 -25.30
N LEU A 450 -32.12 11.54 -24.97
CA LEU A 450 -31.78 10.13 -24.77
C LEU A 450 -31.30 9.46 -26.06
N ALA A 451 -31.88 9.81 -27.21
CA ALA A 451 -31.44 9.31 -28.51
C ALA A 451 -30.03 9.84 -28.87
N ALA A 452 -29.74 11.11 -28.57
CA ALA A 452 -28.39 11.67 -28.73
C ALA A 452 -27.38 10.96 -27.80
N GLU A 453 -27.72 10.80 -26.52
CA GLU A 453 -26.89 10.06 -25.55
C GLU A 453 -26.67 8.60 -25.99
N GLN A 454 -27.69 7.93 -26.52
CA GLN A 454 -27.59 6.58 -27.06
C GLN A 454 -26.60 6.51 -28.22
N ALA A 455 -26.66 7.48 -29.14
CA ALA A 455 -25.75 7.55 -30.28
C ALA A 455 -24.30 7.78 -29.82
N GLU A 456 -24.07 8.69 -28.88
CA GLU A 456 -22.75 8.94 -28.28
C GLU A 456 -22.19 7.70 -27.59
N LEU A 457 -23.00 6.98 -26.80
CA LEU A 457 -22.57 5.75 -26.12
C LEU A 457 -22.29 4.60 -27.09
N ASN A 458 -23.09 4.44 -28.13
CA ASN A 458 -22.82 3.45 -29.18
C ASN A 458 -21.53 3.77 -29.94
N GLU A 459 -21.28 5.05 -30.21
CA GLU A 459 -20.05 5.50 -30.85
C GLU A 459 -18.83 5.27 -29.94
N LEU A 460 -18.94 5.56 -28.64
CA LEU A 460 -17.92 5.26 -27.64
C LEU A 460 -17.61 3.76 -27.59
N LEU A 461 -18.63 2.90 -27.57
CA LEU A 461 -18.44 1.45 -27.50
C LEU A 461 -17.88 0.87 -28.81
N GLY A 462 -18.17 1.50 -29.95
CA GLY A 462 -17.69 1.09 -31.27
C GLY A 462 -16.23 1.46 -31.56
N ASP A 463 -15.63 2.37 -30.79
CA ASP A 463 -14.30 2.92 -31.04
C ASP A 463 -13.38 2.81 -29.82
N GLU A 464 -12.33 2.00 -29.95
CA GLU A 464 -11.34 1.79 -28.88
C GLU A 464 -10.54 3.06 -28.55
N GLU A 465 -10.22 3.90 -29.54
CA GLU A 465 -9.51 5.16 -29.28
C GLU A 465 -10.38 6.13 -28.48
N LYS A 466 -11.70 6.16 -28.75
CA LYS A 466 -12.65 6.94 -27.95
C LYS A 466 -12.75 6.42 -26.52
N GLN A 467 -12.75 5.10 -26.31
CA GLN A 467 -12.73 4.50 -24.97
C GLN A 467 -11.49 4.94 -24.19
N TRP A 468 -10.31 4.85 -24.81
CA TRP A 468 -9.07 5.28 -24.18
C TRP A 468 -8.98 6.78 -23.97
N SER A 469 -9.55 7.59 -24.86
CA SER A 469 -9.68 9.04 -24.68
C SER A 469 -10.57 9.37 -23.48
N PHE A 470 -11.70 8.70 -23.33
CA PHE A 470 -12.60 8.85 -22.18
C PHE A 470 -11.91 8.46 -20.87
N ILE A 471 -11.26 7.29 -20.83
CA ILE A 471 -10.49 6.84 -19.66
C ILE A 471 -9.36 7.82 -19.32
N SER A 472 -8.71 8.40 -20.33
CA SER A 472 -7.69 9.44 -20.12
C SER A 472 -8.26 10.70 -19.46
N ILE A 473 -9.52 11.06 -19.74
CA ILE A 473 -10.21 12.17 -19.07
C ILE A 473 -10.49 11.79 -17.61
N GLU A 474 -11.05 10.60 -17.35
CA GLU A 474 -11.32 10.12 -15.98
C GLU A 474 -10.04 10.10 -15.12
N ILE A 475 -8.91 9.66 -15.68
CA ILE A 475 -7.62 9.64 -14.96
C ILE A 475 -7.12 11.06 -14.66
N LYS A 476 -7.33 12.02 -15.58
CA LYS A 476 -6.97 13.43 -15.35
C LYS A 476 -7.85 14.07 -14.28
N ASP A 477 -9.14 13.76 -14.28
CA ASP A 477 -10.08 14.25 -13.27
C ASP A 477 -9.75 13.68 -11.89
N MET A 478 -9.48 12.37 -11.83
CA MET A 478 -8.97 11.72 -10.62
C MET A 478 -7.68 12.40 -10.13
N LYS A 479 -6.70 12.63 -11.01
CA LYS A 479 -5.44 13.32 -10.69
C LYS A 479 -5.71 14.74 -10.14
N ALA A 480 -6.68 15.46 -10.70
CA ALA A 480 -7.02 16.82 -10.27
C ALA A 480 -7.55 16.88 -8.83
N THR A 481 -8.20 15.81 -8.34
CA THR A 481 -8.62 15.68 -6.94
C THR A 481 -7.42 15.66 -5.98
N PHE A 482 -6.29 15.05 -6.38
CA PHE A 482 -5.11 14.90 -5.53
C PHE A 482 -4.07 16.01 -5.70
N ILE A 483 -3.97 16.63 -6.88
CA ILE A 483 -2.83 17.51 -7.25
C ILE A 483 -2.59 18.71 -6.31
N LYS A 484 -3.64 19.18 -5.62
CA LYS A 484 -3.55 20.33 -4.71
C LYS A 484 -3.06 19.95 -3.31
N GLN A 485 -3.33 18.71 -2.89
CA GLN A 485 -3.13 18.27 -1.50
C GLN A 485 -2.00 17.25 -1.38
N ASP A 486 -1.80 16.43 -2.41
CA ASP A 486 -0.86 15.34 -2.38
C ASP A 486 0.48 15.75 -2.98
N LYS A 487 1.48 15.92 -2.11
CA LYS A 487 2.88 16.05 -2.51
C LYS A 487 3.62 14.76 -2.15
N ARG A 488 4.63 14.40 -2.94
CA ARG A 488 5.53 13.30 -2.60
C ARG A 488 6.15 13.55 -1.22
N LYS A 489 6.03 12.56 -0.33
CA LYS A 489 6.54 12.62 1.04
C LYS A 489 7.96 12.07 1.12
N THR A 490 8.22 10.92 0.50
CA THR A 490 9.54 10.29 0.52
C THR A 490 10.50 10.98 -0.45
N ILE A 491 11.61 11.48 0.07
CA ILE A 491 12.65 12.17 -0.70
C ILE A 491 13.62 11.14 -1.26
N LEU A 492 14.03 11.33 -2.52
CA LEU A 492 15.05 10.51 -3.16
C LEU A 492 16.43 11.11 -2.84
N ALA A 493 17.35 10.31 -2.32
CA ALA A 493 18.70 10.73 -2.02
C ALA A 493 19.69 9.65 -2.45
N ASP A 494 20.92 10.05 -2.74
CA ASP A 494 22.02 9.09 -2.92
C ASP A 494 22.60 8.75 -1.55
N ALA A 495 22.90 7.46 -1.32
CA ALA A 495 23.64 7.07 -0.12
C ALA A 495 25.04 7.71 -0.15
N PRO A 496 25.44 8.48 0.87
CA PRO A 496 26.79 9.04 0.91
C PRO A 496 27.80 7.89 1.02
N LYS A 497 28.87 7.96 0.22
CA LYS A 497 29.99 7.02 0.31
C LYS A 497 30.91 7.49 1.44
N ILE A 498 30.48 7.26 2.68
CA ILE A 498 31.35 7.47 3.84
C ILE A 498 32.02 6.11 4.11
N ASP A 499 33.32 6.02 3.79
CA ASP A 499 34.14 4.86 4.13
C ASP A 499 34.40 4.91 5.64
N PHE A 500 33.42 4.39 6.38
CA PHE A 500 33.36 4.53 7.82
C PHE A 500 33.07 3.18 8.46
N ASP A 501 34.03 2.69 9.24
CA ASP A 501 33.87 1.49 10.06
C ASP A 501 33.37 1.90 11.46
N PRO A 502 32.12 1.57 11.84
CA PRO A 502 31.57 1.90 13.16
C PRO A 502 32.39 1.32 14.33
N THR A 503 33.18 0.27 14.08
CA THR A 503 34.04 -0.33 15.11
C THR A 503 35.23 0.56 15.48
N GLU A 504 35.67 1.45 14.58
CA GLU A 504 36.75 2.40 14.86
C GLU A 504 36.33 3.46 15.90
N ILE A 505 35.03 3.74 16.06
CA ILE A 505 34.52 4.70 17.06
C ILE A 505 34.48 4.14 18.49
N LEU A 506 34.36 2.82 18.63
CA LEU A 506 34.40 2.15 19.95
C LEU A 506 35.77 2.30 20.61
N VAL A 507 36.80 2.56 19.80
CA VAL A 507 38.16 2.78 20.23
C VAL A 507 38.38 4.26 20.50
N GLU A 508 38.58 4.62 21.76
CA GLU A 508 38.99 5.98 22.12
C GLU A 508 40.35 6.27 21.49
N ARG A 509 40.44 7.34 20.67
CA ARG A 509 41.67 7.79 20.01
C ARG A 509 42.65 8.31 21.06
N GLU A 510 43.56 7.43 21.49
CA GLU A 510 44.62 7.72 22.44
C GLU A 510 45.98 7.62 21.72
N PRO A 511 46.91 8.56 21.93
CA PRO A 511 48.27 8.41 21.43
C PRO A 511 48.94 7.20 22.11
N ILE A 512 49.59 6.37 21.31
CA ILE A 512 50.35 5.20 21.77
C ILE A 512 51.74 5.16 21.14
N THR A 513 52.68 4.59 21.87
CA THR A 513 54.00 4.22 21.33
C THR A 513 54.06 2.72 21.18
N VAL A 514 54.17 2.26 19.95
CA VAL A 514 54.23 0.84 19.59
C VAL A 514 55.69 0.42 19.61
N ILE A 515 56.01 -0.62 20.37
CA ILE A 515 57.37 -1.13 20.55
C ILE A 515 57.37 -2.59 20.11
N CYS A 516 58.20 -2.90 19.11
CA CYS A 516 58.50 -4.24 18.64
C CYS A 516 59.96 -4.57 18.98
N SER A 517 60.22 -5.63 19.74
CA SER A 517 61.59 -6.06 20.05
C SER A 517 62.24 -6.82 18.91
N ALA A 518 63.56 -7.05 18.99
CA ALA A 518 64.29 -7.85 18.00
C ALA A 518 63.76 -9.30 17.93
N ASN A 519 63.26 -9.84 19.05
CA ASN A 519 62.62 -11.16 19.10
C ASN A 519 61.13 -11.15 18.68
N GLY A 520 60.61 -10.04 18.14
CA GLY A 520 59.26 -9.96 17.60
C GLY A 520 58.14 -9.77 18.63
N TRP A 521 58.46 -9.37 19.87
CA TRP A 521 57.44 -9.06 20.87
C TRP A 521 56.90 -7.64 20.67
N ILE A 522 55.58 -7.53 20.47
CA ILE A 522 54.91 -6.25 20.24
C ILE A 522 54.12 -5.85 21.48
N ARG A 523 54.26 -4.59 21.91
CA ARG A 523 53.46 -3.97 22.98
C ARG A 523 53.15 -2.50 22.67
N ALA A 524 52.13 -1.96 23.33
CA ALA A 524 51.80 -0.54 23.27
C ALA A 524 51.96 0.14 24.64
N MET A 525 52.64 1.29 24.65
CA MET A 525 52.70 2.21 25.80
C MET A 525 51.78 3.42 25.56
N ARG A 526 51.21 3.98 26.63
CA ARG A 526 50.35 5.17 26.54
C ARG A 526 51.18 6.42 26.28
N GLY A 527 50.69 7.29 25.40
CA GLY A 527 51.34 8.52 24.97
C GLY A 527 52.37 8.29 23.86
N HIS A 528 52.73 9.37 23.17
CA HIS A 528 53.90 9.42 22.30
C HIS A 528 55.14 9.66 23.17
N GLN A 529 55.80 8.57 23.56
CA GLN A 529 57.07 8.59 24.28
C GLN A 529 58.18 8.95 23.32
N ASP A 530 59.27 9.54 23.79
CA ASP A 530 60.41 9.82 22.92
C ASP A 530 60.93 8.50 22.30
N LEU A 531 61.08 8.48 20.98
CA LEU A 531 61.45 7.27 20.23
C LEU A 531 62.86 6.79 20.57
N ASP A 532 63.72 7.72 21.03
CA ASP A 532 65.10 7.45 21.46
C ASP A 532 65.20 7.10 22.96
N SER A 533 64.06 6.92 23.65
CA SER A 533 64.06 6.51 25.06
C SER A 533 64.60 5.08 25.25
N ASP A 534 65.28 4.85 26.37
CA ASP A 534 65.68 3.50 26.79
C ASP A 534 64.45 2.68 27.23
N PHE A 535 63.97 1.80 26.35
CA PHE A 535 62.88 0.87 26.65
C PHE A 535 63.40 -0.43 27.27
N LYS A 536 62.69 -0.98 28.27
CA LYS A 536 63.04 -2.27 28.90
C LYS A 536 62.58 -3.46 28.07
N TYR A 537 63.47 -4.43 27.84
CA TYR A 537 63.20 -5.68 27.11
C TYR A 537 63.33 -6.91 28.03
N LYS A 538 62.88 -8.09 27.57
CA LYS A 538 63.13 -9.36 28.28
C LYS A 538 64.61 -9.69 28.29
N GLU A 539 65.02 -10.54 29.24
CA GLU A 539 66.38 -11.05 29.30
C GLU A 539 66.75 -11.78 28.00
N GLY A 540 67.86 -11.35 27.36
CA GLY A 540 68.29 -11.85 26.05
C GLY A 540 67.59 -11.22 24.83
N ASP A 541 66.81 -10.14 25.01
CA ASP A 541 66.14 -9.40 23.93
C ASP A 541 66.68 -7.96 23.83
N SER A 542 66.48 -7.32 22.68
CA SER A 542 67.02 -5.99 22.37
C SER A 542 66.04 -5.12 21.58
N ALA A 543 66.43 -3.87 21.36
CA ALA A 543 65.65 -2.93 20.55
C ALA A 543 65.44 -3.47 19.12
N GLY A 544 64.20 -3.41 18.64
CA GLY A 544 63.82 -3.67 17.26
C GLY A 544 63.30 -2.39 16.62
N HIS A 545 61.99 -2.21 16.57
CA HIS A 545 61.33 -1.05 15.98
C HIS A 545 60.43 -0.34 16.99
N VAL A 546 60.41 0.99 16.93
CA VAL A 546 59.53 1.84 17.74
C VAL A 546 58.85 2.85 16.83
N LEU A 547 57.56 3.06 16.99
CA LEU A 547 56.81 4.07 16.23
C LEU A 547 55.69 4.69 17.07
N HIS A 548 55.34 5.92 16.73
CA HIS A 548 54.12 6.57 17.23
C HIS A 548 52.94 6.14 16.39
N ALA A 549 51.84 5.84 17.07
CA ALA A 549 50.55 5.54 16.47
C ALA A 549 49.45 6.07 17.38
N GLU A 550 48.22 5.91 16.95
CA GLU A 550 47.03 6.05 17.76
C GLU A 550 46.35 4.68 17.91
N THR A 551 45.56 4.52 18.97
CA THR A 551 44.77 3.30 19.19
C THR A 551 43.84 2.96 18.02
N THR A 552 43.42 3.96 17.24
CA THR A 552 42.59 3.80 16.03
C THR A 552 43.40 3.42 14.78
N ASP A 553 44.73 3.48 14.82
CA ASP A 553 45.56 3.19 13.65
C ASP A 553 45.69 1.69 13.38
N LYS A 554 45.84 1.37 12.08
CA LYS A 554 46.11 0.01 11.59
C LYS A 554 47.62 -0.16 11.41
N ILE A 555 48.21 -1.04 12.22
CA ILE A 555 49.63 -1.34 12.23
C ILE A 555 49.90 -2.50 11.26
N LEU A 556 50.68 -2.22 10.23
CA LEU A 556 51.04 -3.19 9.19
C LEU A 556 52.39 -3.86 9.51
N LEU A 557 52.36 -5.17 9.71
CA LEU A 557 53.54 -6.00 9.95
C LEU A 557 53.91 -6.73 8.67
N PHE A 558 55.07 -6.41 8.11
CA PHE A 558 55.61 -7.10 6.94
C PHE A 558 56.41 -8.31 7.39
N ALA A 559 56.02 -9.49 6.95
CA ALA A 559 56.76 -10.73 7.18
C ALA A 559 57.71 -11.01 6.01
N ASP A 560 58.81 -11.70 6.30
CA ASP A 560 59.85 -12.13 5.35
C ASP A 560 59.31 -13.05 4.24
N ASN A 561 58.19 -13.72 4.48
CA ASN A 561 57.47 -14.56 3.53
C ASN A 561 56.65 -13.76 2.47
N GLY A 562 56.80 -12.43 2.43
CA GLY A 562 56.13 -11.55 1.48
C GLY A 562 54.65 -11.26 1.80
N ARG A 563 54.18 -11.63 3.00
CA ARG A 563 52.84 -11.28 3.49
C ARG A 563 52.91 -10.09 4.44
N PHE A 564 51.80 -9.36 4.53
CA PHE A 564 51.60 -8.37 5.59
C PHE A 564 50.39 -8.74 6.46
N TYR A 565 50.47 -8.39 7.73
CA TYR A 565 49.42 -8.60 8.71
C TYR A 565 48.97 -7.26 9.28
N THR A 566 47.67 -7.07 9.42
CA THR A 566 47.10 -5.85 9.99
C THR A 566 46.70 -6.09 11.44
N LEU A 567 47.30 -5.36 12.37
CA LEU A 567 46.90 -5.31 13.77
C LEU A 567 46.25 -3.96 14.08
N SER A 568 45.23 -3.98 14.93
CA SER A 568 44.59 -2.75 15.41
C SER A 568 45.34 -2.24 16.64
N GLY A 569 45.63 -0.94 16.70
CA GLY A 569 46.42 -0.33 17.78
C GLY A 569 45.85 -0.57 19.19
N ASP A 570 44.51 -0.60 19.32
CA ASP A 570 43.79 -0.88 20.57
C ASP A 570 43.96 -2.32 21.09
N LYS A 571 44.19 -3.28 20.19
CA LYS A 571 44.35 -4.70 20.51
C LYS A 571 45.76 -5.06 20.93
N LEU A 572 46.72 -4.14 20.83
CA LEU A 572 48.07 -4.38 21.28
C LEU A 572 48.12 -4.51 22.81
N PRO A 573 48.93 -5.46 23.34
CA PRO A 573 49.04 -5.64 24.78
C PRO A 573 49.62 -4.37 25.43
N ARG A 574 48.90 -3.83 26.41
CA ARG A 574 49.32 -2.66 27.18
C ARG A 574 50.29 -3.09 28.29
N GLY A 575 51.48 -2.49 28.37
CA GLY A 575 52.46 -2.81 29.42
C GLY A 575 53.54 -1.76 29.60
N ARG A 576 53.89 -1.45 30.85
CA ARG A 576 55.02 -0.55 31.21
C ARG A 576 56.38 -1.25 31.32
N GLY A 577 56.44 -2.57 31.11
CA GLY A 577 57.65 -3.37 31.25
C GLY A 577 57.31 -4.86 31.24
N PHE A 578 58.35 -5.69 31.16
CA PHE A 578 58.32 -7.05 31.70
C PHE A 578 58.84 -7.01 33.14
#